data_AF-A0A817WIB2-F1
#
_entry.id   AF-A0A817WIB2-F1
#
_cell.length_a   1.000
_cell.length_b   1.000
_cell.length_c   1.000
_cell.angle_alpha   90.00
_cell.angle_beta   90.00
_cell.angle_gamma   90.00
#
_symmetry.space_group_name_H-M   'P 1'
#
loop_
_entity.id
_entity.type
_entity.pdbx_description
1 polymer ?
#
loop_
_entity_poly.entity_id
_entity_poly.type
_entity_poly.pdbx_seq_one_letter_code
_entity_poly.pdbx_strand_id
1 'polypeptide(L)'
;MHLKTKSKQRRSIHKWYEGFQLTINRHIHTLGNFIYNQEHHEIFGRDGKRWSKLAAFYFCFYVVLGGFFCLYLSIFMSLLPLNQPRYIGKDSRLTSRNNPLSPGGLSFRPQASIKLNDIQTLISLSSNDEQNQKESIHDNTQIYIKNLDEYLKVYNNTRSSKNFTIHDVGDCNSIKHYGYRNGKPCILIKINKLIGFIPEIDRTDTNNKHESQCIGISNVPVRCMGEYLFDQEMLGDIVYYSESGSSNVCGSIDIKHFPYNGKEDRNDAYQAPYVWVQFKNITPYVLISVECRIFAANIFYDKVAQRGSAQSETKDVPNEAVKVTDEQLINDFEDRCASTKCRDGETCILNKDGDAECACLTQCEDPKDERLMVCTKANHTYTTDCEFYQMQCWCRRNDERCTRREALTDSIDYFGRCQHLGICTEFELEVFPKRMTTWLGEILDALFVRKDLDAKYEVLVSEARKMKLSNTEKWWRNAVLWEFCELDRTHDNSVNNEELARFVRSLKVLEHCIQPFLNHCDMDNDNKISSDEWGTCLGLDKDDMVFLKTFCSH
;
A
#
# COMPACT_ATOMS: atom_id res chain seq x y z
N MET A 1 10.66 -51.84 48.87
CA MET A 1 9.29 -51.34 48.56
C MET A 1 9.08 -50.97 47.08
N HIS A 2 10.13 -50.72 46.28
CA HIS A 2 10.02 -50.24 44.89
C HIS A 2 9.68 -51.27 43.78
N LEU A 3 9.75 -52.59 44.03
CA LEU A 3 9.47 -53.60 43.00
C LEU A 3 7.98 -53.98 42.89
N LYS A 4 7.19 -53.79 43.95
CA LYS A 4 5.74 -54.09 43.96
C LYS A 4 4.87 -53.01 43.30
N THR A 5 5.37 -51.80 43.15
CA THR A 5 4.64 -50.70 42.48
C THR A 5 4.72 -50.79 40.96
N LYS A 6 5.89 -51.15 40.40
CA LYS A 6 6.06 -51.33 38.93
C LYS A 6 5.23 -52.49 38.34
N SER A 7 5.01 -53.59 39.08
CA SER A 7 4.21 -54.73 38.59
C SER A 7 2.71 -54.45 38.60
N LYS A 8 2.22 -53.66 39.56
CA LYS A 8 0.82 -53.23 39.65
C LYS A 8 0.47 -52.23 38.55
N GLN A 9 1.42 -51.35 38.22
CA GLN A 9 1.27 -50.34 37.15
C GLN A 9 1.30 -50.97 35.74
N ARG A 10 2.18 -51.96 35.48
CA ARG A 10 2.15 -52.72 34.21
C ARG A 10 0.86 -53.53 33.99
N ARG A 11 0.30 -54.16 35.04
CA ARG A 11 -0.98 -54.88 34.93
C ARG A 11 -2.17 -53.93 34.70
N SER A 12 -2.11 -52.72 35.24
CA SER A 12 -3.13 -51.69 35.01
C SER A 12 -3.11 -51.17 33.56
N ILE A 13 -1.92 -50.92 33.01
CA ILE A 13 -1.75 -50.46 31.62
C ILE A 13 -2.17 -51.55 30.62
N HIS A 14 -1.86 -52.83 30.90
CA HIS A 14 -2.27 -53.93 30.03
C HIS A 14 -3.80 -54.15 30.02
N LYS A 15 -4.46 -54.00 31.18
CA LYS A 15 -5.93 -54.03 31.28
C LYS A 15 -6.59 -52.84 30.60
N TRP A 16 -5.98 -51.65 30.69
CA TRP A 16 -6.45 -50.47 29.98
C TRP A 16 -6.30 -50.62 28.46
N TYR A 17 -5.17 -51.18 28.00
CA TYR A 17 -4.93 -51.46 26.58
C TYR A 17 -5.91 -52.48 26.01
N GLU A 18 -6.21 -53.57 26.73
CA GLU A 18 -7.23 -54.54 26.31
C GLU A 18 -8.65 -53.95 26.30
N GLY A 19 -9.00 -53.14 27.31
CA GLY A 19 -10.28 -52.40 27.32
C GLY A 19 -10.40 -51.39 26.19
N PHE A 20 -9.31 -50.71 25.84
CA PHE A 20 -9.25 -49.76 24.74
C PHE A 20 -9.39 -50.45 23.37
N GLN A 21 -8.70 -51.58 23.17
CA GLN A 21 -8.82 -52.40 21.94
C GLN A 21 -10.23 -52.98 21.76
N LEU A 22 -10.87 -53.45 22.85
CA LEU A 22 -12.27 -53.90 22.81
C LEU A 22 -13.24 -52.77 22.44
N THR A 23 -12.98 -51.56 22.92
CA THR A 23 -13.82 -50.38 22.63
C THR A 23 -13.66 -49.93 21.17
N ILE A 24 -12.43 -49.92 20.64
CA ILE A 24 -12.15 -49.63 19.23
C ILE A 24 -12.79 -50.68 18.32
N ASN A 25 -12.61 -51.97 18.61
CA ASN A 25 -13.21 -53.04 17.81
C ASN A 25 -14.75 -52.96 17.81
N ARG A 26 -15.36 -52.56 18.93
CA ARG A 26 -16.81 -52.29 18.99
C ARG A 26 -17.21 -51.10 18.12
N HIS A 27 -16.41 -50.03 18.09
CA HIS A 27 -16.65 -48.86 17.23
C HIS A 27 -16.44 -49.16 15.74
N ILE A 28 -15.43 -49.95 15.38
CA ILE A 28 -15.20 -50.41 14.02
C ILE A 28 -16.35 -51.30 13.54
N HIS A 29 -16.86 -52.18 14.40
CA HIS A 29 -18.01 -53.02 14.07
C HIS A 29 -19.32 -52.22 13.95
N THR A 30 -19.49 -51.14 14.72
CA THR A 30 -20.65 -50.23 14.58
C THR A 30 -20.55 -49.35 13.34
N LEU A 31 -19.34 -48.89 12.98
CA LEU A 31 -19.09 -48.18 11.71
C LEU A 31 -19.27 -49.09 10.50
N GLY A 32 -18.82 -50.34 10.57
CA GLY A 32 -19.06 -51.35 9.55
C GLY A 32 -20.55 -51.59 9.32
N ASN A 33 -21.31 -51.78 10.41
CA ASN A 33 -22.78 -51.93 10.35
C ASN A 33 -23.50 -50.66 9.86
N PHE A 34 -22.93 -49.46 10.08
CA PHE A 34 -23.47 -48.20 9.57
C PHE A 34 -23.27 -48.05 8.05
N ILE A 35 -22.12 -48.49 7.53
CA ILE A 35 -21.80 -48.42 6.10
C ILE A 35 -22.61 -49.48 5.33
N TYR A 36 -22.63 -50.71 5.82
CA TYR A 36 -23.34 -51.81 5.17
C TYR A 36 -23.90 -52.77 6.21
N ASN A 37 -25.23 -52.87 6.27
CA ASN A 37 -25.90 -53.84 7.11
C ASN A 37 -26.21 -55.10 6.30
N GLN A 38 -25.46 -56.18 6.56
CA GLN A 38 -25.56 -57.45 5.84
C GLN A 38 -26.88 -58.20 6.10
N GLU A 39 -27.59 -57.93 7.21
CA GLU A 39 -28.86 -58.58 7.54
C GLU A 39 -30.05 -58.02 6.75
N HIS A 40 -30.01 -56.73 6.41
CA HIS A 40 -31.09 -56.05 5.68
C HIS A 40 -30.69 -55.62 4.25
N HIS A 41 -29.45 -55.92 3.81
CA HIS A 41 -28.86 -55.43 2.55
C HIS A 41 -28.99 -53.91 2.36
N GLU A 42 -28.84 -53.14 3.44
CA GLU A 42 -28.95 -51.68 3.43
C GLU A 42 -27.56 -51.02 3.41
N ILE A 43 -27.37 -50.04 2.54
CA ILE A 43 -26.15 -49.22 2.45
C ILE A 43 -26.50 -47.83 3.00
N PHE A 44 -25.76 -47.36 4.02
CA PHE A 44 -26.04 -46.10 4.74
C PHE A 44 -27.53 -45.97 5.19
N GLY A 45 -28.10 -47.06 5.71
CA GLY A 45 -29.46 -47.08 6.27
C GLY A 45 -30.60 -46.99 5.24
N ARG A 46 -30.34 -47.29 3.96
CA ARG A 46 -31.37 -47.37 2.91
C ARG A 46 -31.16 -48.58 2.02
N ASP A 47 -32.28 -49.23 1.69
CA ASP A 47 -32.35 -50.31 0.70
C ASP A 47 -31.93 -49.82 -0.71
N GLY A 48 -31.29 -50.70 -1.49
CA GLY A 48 -30.81 -50.40 -2.86
C GLY A 48 -31.94 -49.94 -3.80
N LYS A 49 -33.17 -50.43 -3.60
CA LYS A 49 -34.36 -49.96 -4.33
C LYS A 49 -34.71 -48.50 -4.03
N ARG A 50 -34.47 -48.03 -2.80
CA ARG A 50 -34.71 -46.63 -2.40
C ARG A 50 -33.61 -45.72 -2.94
N TRP A 51 -32.36 -46.19 -2.91
CA TRP A 51 -31.24 -45.49 -3.55
C TRP A 51 -31.43 -45.32 -5.06
N SER A 52 -31.85 -46.37 -5.76
CA SER A 52 -32.15 -46.30 -7.20
C SER A 52 -33.26 -45.28 -7.51
N LYS A 53 -34.35 -45.28 -6.73
CA LYS A 53 -35.42 -44.27 -6.88
C LYS A 53 -34.93 -42.85 -6.61
N LEU A 54 -34.10 -42.66 -5.59
CA LEU A 54 -33.52 -41.36 -5.24
C LEU A 54 -32.57 -40.84 -6.34
N ALA A 55 -31.69 -41.70 -6.84
CA ALA A 55 -30.75 -41.38 -7.90
C ALA A 55 -31.49 -41.05 -9.20
N ALA A 56 -32.51 -41.83 -9.56
CA ALA A 56 -33.35 -41.56 -10.73
C ALA A 56 -34.10 -40.22 -10.61
N PHE A 57 -34.63 -39.90 -9.42
CA PHE A 57 -35.27 -38.62 -9.15
C PHE A 57 -34.30 -37.45 -9.35
N TYR A 58 -33.13 -37.48 -8.71
CA TYR A 58 -32.14 -36.42 -8.86
C TYR A 58 -31.58 -36.32 -10.28
N PHE A 59 -31.37 -37.45 -10.97
CA PHE A 59 -30.94 -37.45 -12.36
C PHE A 59 -31.95 -36.71 -13.25
N CYS A 60 -33.23 -37.08 -13.18
CA CYS A 60 -34.28 -36.39 -13.93
C CYS A 60 -34.40 -34.91 -13.55
N PHE A 61 -34.32 -34.60 -12.26
CA PHE A 61 -34.37 -33.23 -11.75
C PHE A 61 -33.22 -32.37 -12.33
N TYR A 62 -31.98 -32.86 -12.29
CA TYR A 62 -30.83 -32.13 -12.81
C TYR A 62 -30.82 -32.03 -14.34
N VAL A 63 -31.35 -33.02 -15.06
CA VAL A 63 -31.52 -32.93 -16.52
C VAL A 63 -32.51 -31.81 -16.86
N VAL A 64 -33.64 -31.71 -16.15
CA VAL A 64 -34.62 -30.64 -16.35
C VAL A 64 -34.03 -29.27 -15.97
N LEU A 65 -33.34 -29.18 -14.83
CA LEU A 65 -32.70 -27.95 -14.37
C LEU A 65 -31.61 -27.47 -15.35
N GLY A 66 -30.77 -28.39 -15.83
CA GLY A 66 -29.75 -28.10 -16.85
C GLY A 66 -30.38 -27.64 -18.17
N GLY A 67 -31.51 -28.22 -18.55
CA GLY A 67 -32.31 -27.79 -19.70
C GLY A 67 -32.79 -26.33 -19.56
N PHE A 68 -33.36 -25.97 -18.41
CA PHE A 68 -33.76 -24.58 -18.13
C PHE A 68 -32.57 -23.61 -18.16
N PHE A 69 -31.42 -24.00 -17.60
CA PHE A 69 -30.21 -23.18 -17.64
C PHE A 69 -29.73 -22.95 -19.07
N CYS A 70 -29.62 -24.01 -19.89
CA CYS A 70 -29.21 -23.89 -21.29
C CYS A 70 -30.20 -23.05 -22.11
N LEU A 71 -31.51 -23.20 -21.88
CA LEU A 71 -32.53 -22.40 -22.54
C LEU A 71 -32.40 -20.92 -22.16
N TYR A 72 -32.26 -20.61 -20.87
CA TYR A 72 -32.06 -19.25 -20.39
C TYR A 72 -30.77 -18.63 -20.94
N LEU A 73 -29.65 -19.37 -20.94
CA LEU A 73 -28.38 -18.92 -21.51
C LEU A 73 -28.48 -18.67 -23.02
N SER A 74 -29.20 -19.51 -23.76
CA SER A 74 -29.42 -19.33 -25.20
C SER A 74 -30.23 -18.06 -25.52
N ILE A 75 -31.29 -17.81 -24.74
CA ILE A 75 -32.06 -16.56 -24.83
C ILE A 75 -31.18 -15.36 -24.51
N PHE A 76 -30.38 -15.44 -23.43
CA PHE A 76 -29.46 -14.39 -23.04
C PHE A 76 -28.43 -14.07 -24.14
N MET A 77 -27.80 -15.10 -24.73
CA MET A 77 -26.84 -14.93 -25.83
C MET A 77 -27.48 -14.34 -27.09
N SER A 78 -28.75 -14.66 -27.36
CA SER A 78 -29.50 -14.11 -28.50
C SER A 78 -29.90 -12.64 -28.31
N LEU A 79 -30.01 -12.18 -27.06
CA LEU A 79 -30.30 -10.78 -26.72
C LEU A 79 -29.06 -9.88 -26.72
N LEU A 80 -27.85 -10.44 -26.85
CA LEU A 80 -26.61 -9.68 -26.86
C LEU A 80 -26.23 -9.23 -28.29
N PRO A 81 -25.96 -7.93 -28.50
CA PRO A 81 -25.48 -7.45 -29.80
C PRO A 81 -24.08 -8.02 -30.13
N LEU A 82 -23.90 -8.54 -31.34
CA LEU A 82 -22.65 -9.19 -31.79
C LEU A 82 -21.51 -8.23 -32.17
N ASN A 83 -21.81 -6.93 -32.30
CA ASN A 83 -20.89 -5.95 -32.89
C ASN A 83 -20.30 -4.97 -31.86
N GLN A 84 -20.98 -4.76 -30.74
CA GLN A 84 -20.53 -3.85 -29.67
C GLN A 84 -21.02 -4.35 -28.31
N PRO A 85 -20.29 -4.10 -27.22
CA PRO A 85 -20.76 -4.44 -25.88
C PRO A 85 -22.02 -3.63 -25.54
N ARG A 86 -22.95 -4.25 -24.80
CA ARG A 86 -24.23 -3.61 -24.42
C ARG A 86 -24.04 -2.43 -23.48
N TYR A 87 -23.08 -2.52 -22.57
CA TYR A 87 -22.74 -1.46 -21.63
C TYR A 87 -21.44 -0.81 -22.08
N ILE A 88 -21.55 0.45 -22.52
CA ILE A 88 -20.46 1.33 -22.88
C ILE A 88 -20.62 2.57 -22.01
N GLY A 89 -19.53 3.23 -21.66
CA GLY A 89 -19.64 4.43 -20.86
C GLY A 89 -19.79 4.13 -19.37
N LYS A 90 -20.66 4.91 -18.70
CA LYS A 90 -20.92 4.98 -17.25
C LYS A 90 -21.38 3.64 -16.67
N ASP A 91 -21.99 2.82 -17.52
CA ASP A 91 -22.51 1.51 -17.16
C ASP A 91 -21.44 0.41 -17.27
N SER A 92 -20.26 0.74 -17.78
CA SER A 92 -19.12 -0.16 -17.90
C SER A 92 -18.17 0.02 -16.71
N ARG A 93 -17.85 -1.10 -16.04
CA ARG A 93 -16.81 -1.17 -14.99
C ARG A 93 -15.40 -0.79 -15.47
N LEU A 94 -15.19 -0.72 -16.79
CA LEU A 94 -13.93 -0.27 -17.39
C LEU A 94 -13.75 1.26 -17.32
N THR A 95 -14.79 1.99 -16.94
CA THR A 95 -14.81 3.45 -16.85
C THR A 95 -15.02 3.84 -15.39
N SER A 96 -14.38 4.92 -14.94
CA SER A 96 -14.52 5.36 -13.55
C SER A 96 -15.99 5.72 -13.26
N ARG A 97 -16.48 5.35 -12.06
CA ARG A 97 -17.86 5.57 -11.60
C ARG A 97 -18.34 7.02 -11.72
N ASN A 98 -17.40 7.95 -11.80
CA ASN A 98 -17.64 9.39 -11.90
C ASN A 98 -17.68 9.92 -13.34
N ASN A 99 -17.26 9.17 -14.38
CA ASN A 99 -17.40 9.62 -15.78
C ASN A 99 -17.31 8.49 -16.83
N PRO A 100 -18.20 8.45 -17.84
CA PRO A 100 -18.41 7.33 -18.76
C PRO A 100 -17.27 7.17 -19.77
N LEU A 101 -16.57 8.23 -20.18
CA LEU A 101 -15.78 8.19 -21.40
C LEU A 101 -14.27 8.18 -21.20
N SER A 102 -13.77 8.09 -19.96
CA SER A 102 -12.31 8.03 -19.75
C SER A 102 -11.78 6.64 -20.11
N PRO A 103 -10.77 6.50 -21.00
CA PRO A 103 -10.11 5.23 -21.28
C PRO A 103 -9.43 4.73 -20.01
N GLY A 104 -9.85 3.56 -19.54
CA GLY A 104 -9.36 2.92 -18.32
C GLY A 104 -7.87 2.53 -18.40
N GLY A 105 -6.99 3.50 -18.15
CA GLY A 105 -5.56 3.31 -17.94
C GLY A 105 -4.68 3.46 -19.18
N LEU A 106 -3.45 3.90 -18.92
CA LEU A 106 -2.32 3.86 -19.83
C LEU A 106 -1.63 2.49 -19.72
N SER A 107 -0.98 2.05 -20.79
CA SER A 107 -0.12 0.87 -20.74
C SER A 107 1.23 1.20 -21.35
N PHE A 108 2.29 0.59 -20.83
CA PHE A 108 3.63 0.75 -21.38
C PHE A 108 4.23 -0.60 -21.80
N ARG A 109 5.30 -0.53 -22.60
CA ARG A 109 6.14 -1.64 -23.03
C ARG A 109 7.61 -1.21 -22.92
N PRO A 110 8.54 -2.12 -22.63
CA PRO A 110 8.35 -3.55 -22.39
C PRO A 110 7.72 -3.84 -21.02
N GLN A 111 6.91 -4.90 -20.95
CA GLN A 111 6.47 -5.42 -19.65
C GLN A 111 7.56 -6.34 -19.10
N ALA A 112 7.91 -6.17 -17.82
CA ALA A 112 8.82 -7.09 -17.15
C ALA A 112 8.11 -8.41 -16.90
N SER A 113 8.64 -9.51 -17.44
CA SER A 113 8.08 -10.86 -17.24
C SER A 113 8.58 -11.52 -15.95
N ILE A 114 9.20 -10.75 -15.05
CA ILE A 114 9.85 -11.31 -13.89
C ILE A 114 8.75 -11.68 -12.87
N LYS A 115 8.63 -12.97 -12.57
CA LYS A 115 7.83 -13.48 -11.44
C LYS A 115 8.53 -13.16 -10.11
N LEU A 116 8.92 -11.92 -9.89
CA LEU A 116 9.25 -11.41 -8.57
C LEU A 116 7.95 -10.89 -7.97
N ASN A 117 7.72 -11.22 -6.70
CA ASN A 117 6.47 -10.96 -5.98
C ASN A 117 5.87 -9.59 -6.32
N ASP A 118 4.72 -9.62 -7.00
CA ASP A 118 3.74 -8.55 -7.21
C ASP A 118 4.13 -7.22 -7.90
N ILE A 119 5.34 -7.00 -8.42
CA ILE A 119 5.69 -5.76 -9.15
C ILE A 119 6.02 -6.04 -10.64
N GLN A 120 5.01 -5.97 -11.50
CA GLN A 120 5.12 -6.23 -12.96
C GLN A 120 5.79 -5.10 -13.76
N THR A 121 6.28 -4.06 -13.08
CA THR A 121 6.38 -2.70 -13.62
C THR A 121 7.78 -2.10 -13.56
N LEU A 122 8.73 -2.84 -12.98
CA LEU A 122 10.11 -2.43 -12.83
C LEU A 122 10.94 -2.70 -14.11
N ILE A 123 11.65 -1.68 -14.58
CA ILE A 123 12.66 -1.81 -15.64
C ILE A 123 14.04 -1.69 -15.01
N SER A 124 14.77 -2.81 -14.96
CA SER A 124 16.15 -2.82 -14.47
C SER A 124 17.14 -2.57 -15.60
N LEU A 125 18.01 -1.57 -15.45
CA LEU A 125 19.09 -1.28 -16.38
C LEU A 125 20.40 -1.71 -15.74
N SER A 126 20.95 -2.82 -16.22
CA SER A 126 22.32 -3.18 -15.91
C SER A 126 23.23 -2.47 -16.92
N SER A 127 24.05 -1.54 -16.44
CA SER A 127 25.19 -1.03 -17.20
C SER A 127 26.36 -1.98 -16.99
N ASN A 128 26.85 -2.57 -18.07
CA ASN A 128 27.98 -3.49 -18.02
C ASN A 128 29.25 -2.72 -17.65
N ASP A 129 29.81 -2.98 -16.47
CA ASP A 129 31.24 -2.77 -16.25
C ASP A 129 32.00 -3.84 -17.05
N GLU A 130 32.79 -3.39 -18.01
CA GLU A 130 33.44 -4.21 -19.06
C GLU A 130 34.50 -5.21 -18.56
N GLN A 131 34.66 -5.47 -17.26
CA GLN A 131 35.82 -6.23 -16.79
C GLN A 131 35.61 -7.49 -15.97
N ASN A 132 34.42 -7.87 -15.49
CA ASN A 132 34.31 -9.14 -14.77
C ASN A 132 33.00 -9.90 -15.01
N GLN A 133 33.18 -11.19 -15.29
CA GLN A 133 32.18 -12.27 -15.37
C GLN A 133 31.31 -12.33 -16.63
N LYS A 134 31.93 -12.96 -17.65
CA LYS A 134 31.22 -13.91 -18.52
C LYS A 134 30.48 -14.95 -17.67
N GLU A 135 29.23 -15.21 -18.05
CA GLU A 135 28.38 -16.34 -17.61
C GLU A 135 27.69 -16.21 -16.23
N SER A 136 26.74 -15.27 -16.09
CA SER A 136 25.38 -15.57 -15.54
C SER A 136 24.46 -14.34 -15.44
N ILE A 137 24.96 -13.12 -15.60
CA ILE A 137 24.15 -11.88 -15.52
C ILE A 137 23.91 -11.31 -16.92
N HIS A 138 23.28 -12.11 -17.78
CA HIS A 138 22.78 -11.61 -19.06
C HIS A 138 21.36 -12.12 -19.19
N ASP A 139 20.34 -11.32 -18.84
CA ASP A 139 19.07 -11.47 -19.58
C ASP A 139 17.97 -10.41 -19.37
N ASN A 140 17.95 -9.55 -18.34
CA ASN A 140 16.79 -8.66 -18.19
C ASN A 140 16.64 -7.68 -19.38
N THR A 141 17.74 -7.06 -19.81
CA THR A 141 17.74 -6.14 -20.96
C THR A 141 17.44 -6.84 -22.28
N GLN A 142 17.91 -8.08 -22.46
CA GLN A 142 17.62 -8.88 -23.65
C GLN A 142 16.16 -9.34 -23.70
N ILE A 143 15.56 -9.68 -22.55
CA ILE A 143 14.13 -9.96 -22.43
C ILE A 143 13.31 -8.73 -22.83
N TYR A 144 13.69 -7.53 -22.37
CA TYR A 144 13.03 -6.28 -22.76
C TYR A 144 13.10 -6.02 -24.26
N ILE A 145 14.28 -6.17 -24.86
CA ILE A 145 14.49 -6.02 -26.31
C ILE A 145 13.64 -7.05 -27.08
N LYS A 146 13.67 -8.32 -26.68
CA LYS A 146 12.91 -9.40 -27.31
C LYS A 146 11.40 -9.17 -27.22
N ASN A 147 10.91 -8.73 -26.06
CA ASN A 147 9.49 -8.41 -25.85
C ASN A 147 9.04 -7.24 -26.75
N LEU A 148 9.90 -6.23 -26.94
CA LEU A 148 9.63 -5.12 -27.86
C LEU A 148 9.63 -5.59 -29.32
N ASP A 149 10.62 -6.38 -29.73
CA ASP A 149 10.70 -6.92 -31.10
C ASP A 149 9.49 -7.81 -31.42
N GLU A 150 9.06 -8.67 -30.49
CA GLU A 150 7.85 -9.49 -30.64
C GLU A 150 6.59 -8.63 -30.75
N TYR A 151 6.48 -7.58 -29.93
CA TYR A 151 5.36 -6.67 -29.97
C TYR A 151 5.28 -5.90 -31.30
N LEU A 152 6.41 -5.39 -31.80
CA LEU A 152 6.47 -4.60 -33.03
C LEU A 152 6.29 -5.42 -34.31
N LYS A 153 6.54 -6.75 -34.28
CA LYS A 153 6.21 -7.64 -35.42
C LYS A 153 4.73 -7.58 -35.81
N VAL A 154 3.84 -7.39 -34.84
CA VAL A 154 2.39 -7.25 -35.10
C VAL A 154 2.11 -6.01 -35.95
N TYR A 155 2.91 -4.94 -35.77
CA TYR A 155 2.76 -3.69 -36.48
C TYR A 155 3.30 -3.73 -37.93
N ASN A 156 4.34 -4.52 -38.18
CA ASN A 156 4.95 -4.63 -39.51
C ASN A 156 4.13 -5.47 -40.51
N ASN A 157 3.19 -6.30 -40.05
CA ASN A 157 2.65 -7.40 -40.86
C ASN A 157 1.25 -7.15 -41.46
N THR A 158 0.76 -5.90 -41.46
CA THR A 158 -0.66 -5.63 -41.73
C THR A 158 -0.90 -4.45 -42.67
N ARG A 159 -1.75 -4.67 -43.69
CA ARG A 159 -2.39 -3.61 -44.50
C ARG A 159 -3.60 -3.06 -43.73
N SER A 160 -3.38 -2.18 -42.75
CA SER A 160 -4.49 -1.55 -42.03
C SER A 160 -4.98 -0.28 -42.74
N SER A 161 -6.26 0.06 -42.58
CA SER A 161 -6.86 1.30 -43.12
C SER A 161 -6.30 2.56 -42.42
N LYS A 162 -5.82 2.42 -41.17
CA LYS A 162 -5.13 3.45 -40.38
C LYS A 162 -3.68 2.99 -40.12
N ASN A 163 -2.83 3.03 -41.15
CA ASN A 163 -1.42 2.65 -41.00
C ASN A 163 -0.71 3.63 -40.05
N PHE A 164 -0.36 3.13 -38.86
CA PHE A 164 0.51 3.80 -37.91
C PHE A 164 1.96 3.43 -38.26
N THR A 165 2.79 4.40 -38.63
CA THR A 165 4.10 4.13 -39.27
C THR A 165 5.32 4.54 -38.44
N ILE A 166 5.19 4.74 -37.12
CA ILE A 166 6.36 5.04 -36.28
C ILE A 166 7.15 3.75 -35.99
N HIS A 167 7.90 3.29 -36.99
CA HIS A 167 8.90 2.25 -36.82
C HIS A 167 10.28 2.91 -36.86
N ASP A 168 11.09 2.63 -35.85
CA ASP A 168 12.50 2.98 -35.78
C ASP A 168 12.81 4.50 -35.87
N VAL A 169 12.67 5.21 -34.75
CA VAL A 169 12.98 6.65 -34.68
C VAL A 169 14.10 6.92 -33.66
N GLY A 170 15.10 7.69 -34.08
CA GLY A 170 16.22 8.10 -33.22
C GLY A 170 17.05 6.90 -32.73
N ASP A 171 17.16 6.76 -31.41
CA ASP A 171 17.80 5.61 -30.77
C ASP A 171 16.80 4.50 -30.39
N CYS A 172 15.50 4.74 -30.55
CA CYS A 172 14.42 3.80 -30.26
C CYS A 172 14.12 2.93 -31.47
N ASN A 173 15.12 2.14 -31.89
CA ASN A 173 15.00 1.20 -32.99
C ASN A 173 15.59 -0.17 -32.63
N SER A 174 15.22 -1.20 -33.40
CA SER A 174 15.68 -2.57 -33.15
C SER A 174 17.21 -2.70 -33.32
N ILE A 175 17.82 -1.96 -34.25
CA ILE A 175 19.27 -1.97 -34.54
C ILE A 175 20.10 -1.50 -33.34
N LYS A 176 19.65 -0.46 -32.64
CA LYS A 176 20.27 0.14 -31.45
C LYS A 176 19.71 -0.44 -30.16
N HIS A 177 18.97 -1.55 -30.24
CA HIS A 177 18.39 -2.24 -29.09
C HIS A 177 17.57 -1.31 -28.17
N TYR A 178 16.81 -0.39 -28.78
CA TYR A 178 15.96 0.58 -28.10
C TYR A 178 16.68 1.38 -27.00
N GLY A 179 17.99 1.61 -27.16
CA GLY A 179 18.82 2.38 -26.23
C GLY A 179 19.16 1.69 -24.91
N TYR A 180 18.67 0.46 -24.67
CA TYR A 180 18.92 -0.29 -23.43
C TYR A 180 20.40 -0.61 -23.20
N ARG A 181 21.16 -0.88 -24.27
CA ARG A 181 22.60 -1.17 -24.15
C ARG A 181 23.46 0.03 -23.75
N ASN A 182 23.00 1.23 -24.05
CA ASN A 182 23.74 2.47 -23.82
C ASN A 182 23.31 3.17 -22.52
N GLY A 183 22.52 2.51 -21.67
CA GLY A 183 21.96 3.10 -20.45
C GLY A 183 20.90 4.19 -20.70
N LYS A 184 20.36 4.28 -21.93
CA LYS A 184 19.37 5.29 -22.35
C LYS A 184 18.11 4.61 -22.88
N PRO A 185 17.30 3.96 -22.02
CA PRO A 185 16.21 3.11 -22.47
C PRO A 185 15.09 3.91 -23.12
N CYS A 186 14.46 3.28 -24.10
CA CYS A 186 13.21 3.72 -24.69
C CYS A 186 12.04 2.87 -24.19
N ILE A 187 11.01 3.53 -23.64
CA ILE A 187 9.73 2.90 -23.32
C ILE A 187 8.69 3.31 -24.36
N LEU A 188 7.75 2.42 -24.63
CA LEU A 188 6.63 2.65 -25.52
C LEU A 188 5.37 2.79 -24.69
N ILE A 189 4.70 3.94 -24.78
CA ILE A 189 3.44 4.21 -24.10
C ILE A 189 2.30 4.09 -25.10
N LYS A 190 1.29 3.30 -24.76
CA LYS A 190 0.10 3.07 -25.57
C LYS A 190 -1.17 3.36 -24.77
N ILE A 191 -2.20 3.77 -25.48
CA ILE A 191 -3.54 3.93 -24.91
C ILE A 191 -4.35 2.62 -25.01
N ASN A 192 -5.19 2.37 -24.01
CA ASN A 192 -6.12 1.25 -24.06
C ASN A 192 -7.23 1.48 -25.09
N LYS A 193 -7.63 0.42 -25.80
CA LYS A 193 -8.63 0.48 -26.86
C LYS A 193 -10.04 0.58 -26.25
N LEU A 194 -10.61 1.79 -26.23
CA LEU A 194 -11.98 2.04 -25.79
C LEU A 194 -12.89 2.31 -27.00
N ILE A 195 -13.99 1.55 -27.11
CA ILE A 195 -14.94 1.67 -28.24
C ILE A 195 -15.66 3.02 -28.15
N GLY A 196 -15.69 3.77 -29.26
CA GLY A 196 -16.39 5.06 -29.35
C GLY A 196 -15.73 6.24 -28.60
N PHE A 197 -14.50 6.06 -28.10
CA PHE A 197 -13.78 7.14 -27.43
C PHE A 197 -13.14 8.11 -28.43
N ILE A 198 -13.38 9.41 -28.23
CA ILE A 198 -12.75 10.50 -28.99
C ILE A 198 -12.22 11.51 -27.98
N PRO A 199 -10.91 11.79 -27.94
CA PRO A 199 -10.33 12.71 -26.98
C PRO A 199 -10.66 14.17 -27.33
N GLU A 200 -11.10 14.94 -26.33
CA GLU A 200 -11.39 16.37 -26.45
C GLU A 200 -10.18 17.18 -26.00
N ILE A 201 -9.55 17.92 -26.92
CA ILE A 201 -8.35 18.70 -26.59
C ILE A 201 -8.80 20.08 -26.10
N ASP A 202 -8.57 20.38 -24.82
CA ASP A 202 -8.74 21.73 -24.30
C ASP A 202 -7.59 22.62 -24.80
N ARG A 203 -7.93 23.78 -25.35
CA ARG A 203 -6.97 24.74 -25.92
C ARG A 203 -6.67 25.89 -24.98
N THR A 204 -7.33 25.97 -23.83
CA THR A 204 -7.48 27.23 -23.08
C THR A 204 -7.32 27.13 -21.57
N ASP A 205 -7.23 25.94 -20.97
CA ASP A 205 -7.20 25.85 -19.51
C ASP A 205 -5.79 26.13 -18.92
N THR A 206 -5.60 27.35 -18.44
CA THR A 206 -4.37 27.82 -17.77
C THR A 206 -4.31 27.48 -16.28
N ASN A 207 -5.33 26.82 -15.72
CA ASN A 207 -5.45 26.64 -14.27
C ASN A 207 -4.59 25.48 -13.71
N ASN A 208 -4.19 24.52 -14.54
CA ASN A 208 -3.30 23.42 -14.15
C ASN A 208 -1.83 23.69 -14.54
N LYS A 209 -0.94 23.82 -13.55
CA LYS A 209 0.51 24.05 -13.75
C LYS A 209 1.23 23.00 -14.62
N HIS A 210 0.70 21.77 -14.71
CA HIS A 210 1.31 20.68 -15.48
C HIS A 210 0.83 20.61 -16.95
N GLU A 211 -0.37 21.12 -17.21
CA GLU A 211 -1.03 21.14 -18.53
C GLU A 211 -0.56 22.34 -19.37
N SER A 212 -0.17 23.42 -18.69
CA SER A 212 0.33 24.66 -19.29
C SER A 212 1.68 24.56 -20.02
N GLN A 213 2.38 23.43 -19.94
CA GLN A 213 3.66 23.23 -20.65
C GLN A 213 3.50 22.49 -22.00
N CYS A 214 2.35 21.87 -22.28
CA CYS A 214 2.06 21.22 -23.56
C CYS A 214 1.18 22.08 -24.50
N ILE A 215 1.16 23.42 -24.30
CA ILE A 215 0.28 24.34 -25.03
C ILE A 215 0.65 24.40 -26.52
N GLY A 216 -0.36 24.32 -27.40
CA GLY A 216 -0.21 24.50 -28.85
C GLY A 216 -0.13 23.20 -29.67
N ILE A 217 -0.24 22.04 -29.02
CA ILE A 217 -0.25 20.75 -29.70
C ILE A 217 -1.67 20.46 -30.24
N SER A 218 -1.79 20.24 -31.55
CA SER A 218 -3.09 19.96 -32.21
C SER A 218 -3.59 18.53 -32.02
N ASN A 219 -2.75 17.69 -31.42
CA ASN A 219 -2.93 16.26 -31.18
C ASN A 219 -2.97 15.98 -29.68
N VAL A 220 -3.33 14.77 -29.28
CA VAL A 220 -3.51 14.41 -27.87
C VAL A 220 -2.14 14.36 -27.16
N PRO A 221 -1.85 15.26 -26.20
CA PRO A 221 -0.54 15.35 -25.56
C PRO A 221 -0.31 14.25 -24.50
N VAL A 222 0.92 13.73 -24.46
CA VAL A 222 1.41 12.74 -23.50
C VAL A 222 2.66 13.26 -22.82
N ARG A 223 2.75 13.15 -21.50
CA ARG A 223 3.91 13.61 -20.73
C ARG A 223 4.23 12.71 -19.55
N CYS A 224 5.50 12.45 -19.33
CA CYS A 224 6.05 11.74 -18.18
C CYS A 224 6.78 12.70 -17.23
N MET A 225 6.66 12.46 -15.93
CA MET A 225 7.33 13.21 -14.86
C MET A 225 7.65 12.28 -13.68
N GLY A 226 8.58 12.67 -12.82
CA GLY A 226 8.82 11.95 -11.56
C GLY A 226 7.64 12.07 -10.60
N GLU A 227 7.32 10.99 -9.89
CA GLU A 227 6.22 10.95 -8.90
C GLU A 227 6.52 11.90 -7.72
N TYR A 228 7.74 11.83 -7.19
CA TYR A 228 8.23 12.69 -6.12
C TYR A 228 9.24 13.74 -6.63
N LEU A 229 9.51 14.78 -5.83
CA LEU A 229 10.48 15.83 -6.18
C LEU A 229 11.90 15.25 -6.41
N PHE A 230 12.28 14.25 -5.61
CA PHE A 230 13.54 13.53 -5.79
C PHE A 230 13.62 12.83 -7.15
N ASP A 231 12.56 12.14 -7.56
CA ASP A 231 12.50 11.47 -8.87
C ASP A 231 12.61 12.48 -10.02
N GLN A 232 12.03 13.66 -9.89
CA GLN A 232 12.07 14.70 -10.91
C GLN A 232 13.50 15.22 -11.15
N GLU A 233 14.31 15.33 -10.09
CA GLU A 233 15.71 15.72 -10.19
C GLU A 233 16.58 14.60 -10.81
N MET A 234 16.25 13.35 -10.53
CA MET A 234 17.01 12.17 -10.95
C MET A 234 16.67 11.65 -12.36
N LEU A 235 15.46 11.95 -12.86
CA LEU A 235 14.95 11.48 -14.16
C LEU A 235 15.64 12.12 -15.37
N GLY A 236 16.12 13.37 -15.21
CA GLY A 236 16.82 14.13 -16.24
C GLY A 236 15.97 14.44 -17.50
N ASP A 237 16.64 14.57 -18.63
CA ASP A 237 15.99 14.96 -19.90
C ASP A 237 15.27 13.79 -20.59
N ILE A 238 14.01 14.03 -20.98
CA ILE A 238 13.14 13.07 -21.68
C ILE A 238 12.90 13.54 -23.11
N VAL A 239 12.99 12.61 -24.07
CA VAL A 239 12.67 12.87 -25.47
C VAL A 239 11.51 11.99 -25.93
N TYR A 240 10.51 12.61 -26.54
CA TYR A 240 9.34 11.94 -27.08
C TYR A 240 9.47 11.79 -28.60
N TYR A 241 9.10 10.63 -29.13
CA TYR A 241 8.95 10.41 -30.57
C TYR A 241 7.51 10.04 -30.92
N SER A 242 6.92 10.86 -31.80
CA SER A 242 5.52 10.80 -32.26
C SER A 242 5.45 10.90 -33.79
N GLU A 243 4.27 10.65 -34.39
CA GLU A 243 4.08 10.78 -35.84
C GLU A 243 4.26 12.22 -36.30
N SER A 244 3.89 13.17 -35.44
CA SER A 244 4.09 14.60 -35.61
C SER A 244 5.54 15.07 -35.46
N GLY A 245 6.47 14.19 -35.08
CA GLY A 245 7.90 14.48 -34.93
C GLY A 245 8.46 14.20 -33.54
N SER A 246 9.70 14.67 -33.31
CA SER A 246 10.39 14.56 -32.02
C SER A 246 10.26 15.85 -31.22
N SER A 247 9.97 15.71 -29.93
CA SER A 247 9.79 16.82 -28.99
C SER A 247 10.44 16.49 -27.65
N ASN A 248 11.04 17.49 -27.00
CA ASN A 248 11.62 17.35 -25.66
C ASN A 248 10.64 17.75 -24.55
N VAL A 249 9.42 18.19 -24.91
CA VAL A 249 8.46 18.76 -23.96
C VAL A 249 7.31 17.78 -23.72
N CYS A 250 6.59 17.40 -24.77
CA CYS A 250 5.47 16.46 -24.72
C CYS A 250 5.44 15.61 -25.99
N GLY A 251 5.04 14.35 -25.86
CA GLY A 251 4.67 13.51 -26.99
C GLY A 251 3.23 13.78 -27.43
N SER A 252 2.86 13.32 -28.62
CA SER A 252 1.50 13.49 -29.12
C SER A 252 0.98 12.29 -29.88
N ILE A 253 -0.32 12.01 -29.73
CA ILE A 253 -1.03 10.97 -30.45
C ILE A 253 -2.03 11.63 -31.42
N ASP A 254 -1.91 11.31 -32.71
CA ASP A 254 -2.79 11.85 -33.74
C ASP A 254 -4.25 11.42 -33.52
N ILE A 255 -5.15 12.40 -33.53
CA ILE A 255 -6.60 12.19 -33.33
C ILE A 255 -7.19 11.24 -34.39
N LYS A 256 -6.59 11.16 -35.59
CA LYS A 256 -7.02 10.31 -36.72
C LYS A 256 -7.15 8.82 -36.38
N HIS A 257 -6.47 8.36 -35.33
CA HIS A 257 -6.56 6.98 -34.87
C HIS A 257 -7.87 6.69 -34.14
N PHE A 258 -8.49 7.70 -33.54
CA PHE A 258 -9.76 7.61 -32.82
C PHE A 258 -10.96 7.90 -33.74
N PRO A 259 -12.16 7.34 -33.45
CA PRO A 259 -12.46 6.33 -32.43
C PRO A 259 -12.08 4.91 -32.87
N TYR A 260 -12.07 3.99 -31.90
CA TYR A 260 -11.99 2.55 -32.14
C TYR A 260 -13.41 1.99 -32.32
N ASN A 261 -13.68 1.39 -33.48
CA ASN A 261 -15.00 0.89 -33.90
C ASN A 261 -15.23 -0.58 -33.51
N GLY A 262 -14.40 -1.14 -32.63
CA GLY A 262 -14.60 -2.48 -32.08
C GLY A 262 -14.34 -3.59 -33.11
N LYS A 263 -15.40 -4.27 -33.54
CA LYS A 263 -15.30 -5.50 -34.35
C LYS A 263 -14.89 -5.25 -35.81
N GLU A 264 -15.31 -4.12 -36.38
CA GLU A 264 -14.93 -3.69 -37.73
C GLU A 264 -13.42 -3.44 -37.82
N ASP A 265 -12.92 -2.59 -36.92
CA ASP A 265 -11.49 -2.31 -36.76
C ASP A 265 -10.66 -3.55 -36.36
N ARG A 266 -11.25 -4.51 -35.63
CA ARG A 266 -10.56 -5.78 -35.31
C ARG A 266 -10.34 -6.64 -36.56
N ASN A 267 -11.29 -6.65 -37.49
CA ASN A 267 -11.16 -7.37 -38.76
C ASN A 267 -10.13 -6.69 -39.68
N ASP A 268 -10.01 -5.36 -39.60
CA ASP A 268 -9.02 -4.54 -40.32
C ASP A 268 -7.65 -4.44 -39.61
N ALA A 269 -7.42 -5.31 -38.62
CA ALA A 269 -6.19 -5.40 -37.83
C ALA A 269 -5.74 -4.07 -37.19
N TYR A 270 -6.69 -3.27 -36.69
CA TYR A 270 -6.41 -1.98 -36.05
C TYR A 270 -5.40 -2.09 -34.92
N GLN A 271 -4.45 -1.16 -34.93
CA GLN A 271 -3.38 -1.04 -33.96
C GLN A 271 -3.58 0.19 -33.09
N ALA A 272 -3.29 0.05 -31.80
CA ALA A 272 -3.37 1.19 -30.90
C ALA A 272 -2.18 2.11 -31.17
N PRO A 273 -2.39 3.42 -31.33
CA PRO A 273 -1.29 4.35 -31.50
C PRO A 273 -0.46 4.38 -30.21
N TYR A 274 0.85 4.58 -30.37
CA TYR A 274 1.79 4.66 -29.26
C TYR A 274 2.75 5.83 -29.43
N VAL A 275 3.45 6.17 -28.34
CA VAL A 275 4.48 7.19 -28.31
C VAL A 275 5.72 6.59 -27.68
N TRP A 276 6.88 6.85 -28.27
CA TRP A 276 8.16 6.49 -27.65
C TRP A 276 8.58 7.57 -26.67
N VAL A 277 9.11 7.14 -25.54
CA VAL A 277 9.70 8.00 -24.51
C VAL A 277 11.11 7.48 -24.24
N GLN A 278 12.11 8.30 -24.55
CA GLN A 278 13.52 7.99 -24.34
C GLN A 278 14.06 8.82 -23.19
N PHE A 279 14.69 8.15 -22.22
CA PHE A 279 15.39 8.79 -21.11
C PHE A 279 16.86 8.99 -21.51
N LYS A 280 17.34 10.24 -21.57
CA LYS A 280 18.70 10.55 -22.03
C LYS A 280 19.72 10.66 -20.90
N ASN A 281 19.34 11.30 -19.80
CA ASN A 281 20.23 11.68 -18.70
C ASN A 281 19.71 11.13 -17.36
N ILE A 282 19.47 9.83 -17.29
CA ILE A 282 19.02 9.17 -16.06
C ILE A 282 20.20 8.93 -15.12
N THR A 283 20.05 9.21 -13.82
CA THR A 283 21.10 8.94 -12.83
C THR A 283 21.20 7.43 -12.56
N PRO A 284 22.39 6.81 -12.71
CA PRO A 284 22.55 5.37 -12.48
C PRO A 284 22.48 5.03 -10.99
N TYR A 285 22.20 3.75 -10.68
CA TYR A 285 22.16 3.18 -9.32
C TYR A 285 21.09 3.75 -8.38
N VAL A 286 20.04 4.37 -8.93
CA VAL A 286 18.93 4.94 -8.14
C VAL A 286 17.62 4.44 -8.71
N LEU A 287 16.66 4.12 -7.84
CA LEU A 287 15.28 3.91 -8.26
C LEU A 287 14.61 5.25 -8.52
N ILE A 288 13.97 5.38 -9.68
CA ILE A 288 13.20 6.56 -10.04
C ILE A 288 11.76 6.13 -10.36
N SER A 289 10.79 6.68 -9.65
CA SER A 289 9.36 6.47 -9.96
C SER A 289 8.89 7.48 -11.01
N VAL A 290 8.37 7.00 -12.14
CA VAL A 290 7.95 7.82 -13.28
C VAL A 290 6.45 7.68 -13.51
N GLU A 291 5.75 8.80 -13.47
CA GLU A 291 4.32 8.89 -13.78
C GLU A 291 4.12 9.52 -15.17
N CYS A 292 3.44 8.80 -16.07
CA CYS A 292 3.08 9.28 -17.39
C CYS A 292 1.57 9.55 -17.50
N ARG A 293 1.20 10.71 -18.06
CA ARG A 293 -0.17 11.21 -18.18
C ARG A 293 -0.52 11.61 -19.62
N ILE A 294 -1.79 11.44 -19.98
CA ILE A 294 -2.37 11.93 -21.24
C ILE A 294 -3.38 13.03 -20.92
N PHE A 295 -3.21 14.22 -21.48
CA PHE A 295 -4.14 15.33 -21.22
C PHE A 295 -5.22 15.42 -22.30
N ALA A 296 -6.48 15.41 -21.86
CA ALA A 296 -7.66 15.73 -22.65
C ALA A 296 -8.79 16.12 -21.69
N ALA A 297 -9.68 17.01 -22.09
CA ALA A 297 -10.79 17.53 -21.28
C ALA A 297 -11.74 16.44 -20.77
N ASN A 298 -11.86 15.35 -21.53
CA ASN A 298 -12.70 14.20 -21.20
C ASN A 298 -11.94 13.04 -20.53
N ILE A 299 -10.68 13.25 -20.14
CA ILE A 299 -9.87 12.31 -19.36
C ILE A 299 -9.69 12.85 -17.94
N PHE A 300 -10.18 12.09 -16.97
CA PHE A 300 -10.06 12.44 -15.55
C PHE A 300 -9.17 11.42 -14.85
N TYR A 301 -8.30 11.91 -13.96
CA TYR A 301 -7.38 11.11 -13.17
C TYR A 301 -7.98 10.83 -11.79
N ASP A 302 -8.12 9.57 -11.41
CA ASP A 302 -8.59 9.16 -10.09
C ASP A 302 -7.50 8.36 -9.37
N LYS A 303 -7.03 8.87 -8.22
CA LYS A 303 -6.03 8.20 -7.37
C LYS A 303 -6.66 7.18 -6.38
N VAL A 304 -7.99 7.08 -6.31
CA VAL A 304 -8.72 6.40 -5.23
C VAL A 304 -9.13 4.94 -5.56
N ALA A 305 -8.98 4.48 -6.80
CA ALA A 305 -9.45 3.14 -7.21
C ALA A 305 -8.67 1.93 -6.63
N GLN A 306 -7.76 2.13 -5.68
CA GLN A 306 -6.87 1.08 -5.16
C GLN A 306 -7.05 0.64 -3.71
N ARG A 307 -8.00 1.17 -2.94
CA ARG A 307 -8.24 0.66 -1.57
C ARG A 307 -9.71 0.71 -1.19
N GLY A 308 -10.32 -0.46 -1.05
CA GLY A 308 -11.55 -0.63 -0.25
C GLY A 308 -12.71 -1.42 -0.89
N SER A 309 -12.56 -2.73 -1.10
CA SER A 309 -13.63 -3.72 -0.83
C SER A 309 -13.02 -5.14 -0.77
N ALA A 310 -13.40 -5.92 0.24
CA ALA A 310 -12.81 -7.20 0.60
C ALA A 310 -13.01 -8.34 -0.45
N GLN A 311 -11.99 -9.20 -0.52
CA GLN A 311 -11.88 -10.55 -1.10
C GLN A 311 -13.01 -11.07 -2.00
N SER A 312 -12.67 -11.33 -3.27
CA SER A 312 -12.78 -12.66 -3.90
C SER A 312 -12.09 -12.63 -5.27
N GLU A 313 -11.35 -13.68 -5.60
CA GLU A 313 -10.53 -13.82 -6.79
C GLU A 313 -11.26 -13.43 -8.09
N THR A 314 -10.80 -12.37 -8.74
CA THR A 314 -10.67 -12.34 -10.20
C THR A 314 -9.71 -11.22 -10.58
N LYS A 315 -8.72 -11.58 -11.38
CA LYS A 315 -7.65 -10.72 -11.92
C LYS A 315 -8.24 -9.44 -12.49
N ASP A 316 -7.88 -8.29 -11.93
CA ASP A 316 -7.89 -7.00 -12.63
C ASP A 316 -6.82 -6.09 -12.02
N VAL A 317 -6.14 -5.37 -12.92
CA VAL A 317 -4.76 -4.88 -12.84
C VAL A 317 -4.61 -3.62 -11.99
N PRO A 318 -3.61 -3.51 -11.09
CA PRO A 318 -3.32 -2.28 -10.35
C PRO A 318 -2.56 -1.25 -11.19
N ASN A 319 -2.93 0.03 -11.05
CA ASN A 319 -2.11 1.19 -11.44
C ASN A 319 -0.81 1.23 -10.61
N GLU A 320 0.27 1.63 -11.26
CA GLU A 320 1.64 1.61 -10.79
C GLU A 320 1.97 2.63 -9.70
N ALA A 321 2.62 2.15 -8.63
CA ALA A 321 3.56 2.90 -7.81
C ALA A 321 4.81 2.03 -7.65
N VAL A 322 5.98 2.55 -8.01
CA VAL A 322 7.25 1.82 -8.01
C VAL A 322 7.96 2.05 -6.68
N LYS A 323 8.09 0.99 -5.87
CA LYS A 323 9.00 0.93 -4.70
C LYS A 323 10.10 -0.09 -4.99
N VAL A 324 11.35 0.26 -4.73
CA VAL A 324 12.52 -0.62 -4.87
C VAL A 324 13.22 -0.72 -3.53
N THR A 325 13.41 -1.96 -3.14
CA THR A 325 14.44 -2.42 -2.22
C THR A 325 15.12 -3.62 -2.89
N ASP A 326 16.45 -3.69 -2.79
CA ASP A 326 17.30 -4.78 -3.29
C ASP A 326 17.14 -6.03 -2.41
N GLU A 327 16.59 -7.14 -2.92
CA GLU A 327 16.10 -8.23 -2.04
C GLU A 327 16.76 -9.61 -2.22
N GLN A 328 17.78 -9.80 -3.06
CA GLN A 328 18.27 -11.17 -3.37
C GLN A 328 19.60 -11.60 -2.72
N LEU A 329 20.19 -10.79 -1.84
CA LEU A 329 21.19 -11.25 -0.86
C LEU A 329 20.66 -11.24 0.59
N ILE A 330 19.42 -10.79 0.80
CA ILE A 330 18.82 -10.53 2.11
C ILE A 330 17.87 -11.66 2.55
N ASN A 331 17.43 -12.54 1.65
CA ASN A 331 16.39 -13.52 1.95
C ASN A 331 16.76 -14.63 2.97
N ASP A 332 18.03 -14.80 3.35
CA ASP A 332 18.43 -15.59 4.54
C ASP A 332 18.81 -14.71 5.75
N PHE A 333 18.99 -13.39 5.54
CA PHE A 333 19.37 -12.38 6.52
C PHE A 333 18.16 -11.74 7.22
N GLU A 334 17.04 -11.56 6.50
CA GLU A 334 15.86 -10.84 6.97
C GLU A 334 14.99 -11.64 7.95
N ASP A 335 14.93 -12.97 7.84
CA ASP A 335 13.95 -13.76 8.60
C ASP A 335 14.31 -13.88 10.10
N ARG A 336 15.60 -13.77 10.47
CA ARG A 336 16.07 -13.90 11.87
C ARG A 336 16.10 -12.57 12.64
N CYS A 337 16.49 -11.48 11.98
CA CYS A 337 16.46 -10.15 12.59
C CYS A 337 15.06 -9.51 12.58
N ALA A 338 14.16 -9.91 11.66
CA ALA A 338 12.77 -9.41 11.65
C ALA A 338 11.96 -9.78 12.89
N SER A 339 12.26 -10.90 13.54
CA SER A 339 11.58 -11.36 14.77
C SER A 339 12.23 -10.84 16.06
N THR A 340 13.44 -10.28 15.98
CA THR A 340 14.21 -9.86 17.15
C THR A 340 14.02 -8.36 17.41
N LYS A 341 13.26 -8.01 18.45
CA LYS A 341 13.09 -6.61 18.88
C LYS A 341 14.29 -6.16 19.74
N CYS A 342 15.17 -5.35 19.15
CA CYS A 342 16.25 -4.66 19.85
C CYS A 342 15.76 -3.42 20.59
N ARG A 343 16.56 -2.91 21.54
CA ARG A 343 16.23 -1.67 22.27
C ARG A 343 16.55 -0.45 21.40
N ASP A 344 15.97 0.70 21.76
CA ASP A 344 16.32 1.97 21.10
C ASP A 344 17.84 2.20 21.13
N GLY A 345 18.41 2.60 20.00
CA GLY A 345 19.86 2.79 19.85
C GLY A 345 20.63 1.53 19.44
N GLU A 346 19.97 0.39 19.32
CA GLU A 346 20.54 -0.89 18.85
C GLU A 346 19.99 -1.28 17.48
N THR A 347 20.84 -1.92 16.68
CA THR A 347 20.47 -2.58 15.43
C THR A 347 20.75 -4.08 15.55
N CYS A 348 19.90 -4.89 14.92
CA CYS A 348 20.14 -6.33 14.85
C CYS A 348 21.25 -6.64 13.85
N ILE A 349 22.25 -7.40 14.27
CA ILE A 349 23.32 -7.93 13.43
C ILE A 349 23.37 -9.47 13.58
N LEU A 350 23.81 -10.17 12.54
CA LEU A 350 24.05 -11.61 12.65
C LEU A 350 25.48 -11.87 13.11
N ASN A 351 25.63 -12.73 14.12
CA ASN A 351 26.92 -13.24 14.55
C ASN A 351 27.53 -14.19 13.50
N LYS A 352 28.81 -14.53 13.69
CA LYS A 352 29.55 -15.46 12.81
C LYS A 352 28.89 -16.84 12.71
N ASP A 353 28.10 -17.21 13.71
CA ASP A 353 27.34 -18.45 13.79
C ASP A 353 25.94 -18.36 13.14
N GLY A 354 25.56 -17.18 12.64
CA GLY A 354 24.26 -16.92 12.01
C GLY A 354 23.12 -16.60 12.98
N ASP A 355 23.42 -16.34 14.26
CA ASP A 355 22.44 -15.96 15.28
C ASP A 355 22.24 -14.43 15.33
N ALA A 356 21.00 -14.00 15.57
CA ALA A 356 20.66 -12.58 15.70
C ALA A 356 21.12 -12.01 17.05
N GLU A 357 22.01 -11.02 17.02
CA GLU A 357 22.48 -10.26 18.18
C GLU A 357 22.18 -8.77 17.98
N CYS A 358 21.63 -8.11 18.99
CA CYS A 358 21.52 -6.65 18.98
C CYS A 358 22.89 -6.03 19.23
N ALA A 359 23.31 -5.05 18.43
CA ALA A 359 24.53 -4.28 18.61
C ALA A 359 24.21 -2.78 18.58
N CYS A 360 25.04 -1.94 19.21
CA CYS A 360 24.83 -0.49 19.17
C CYS A 360 24.96 0.05 17.75
N LEU A 361 24.11 1.02 17.39
CA LEU A 361 24.22 1.75 16.14
C LEU A 361 25.62 2.34 15.97
N THR A 362 26.18 2.23 14.77
CA THR A 362 27.52 2.73 14.44
C THR A 362 27.48 4.14 13.88
N GLN A 363 26.44 4.50 13.16
CA GLN A 363 26.25 5.80 12.52
C GLN A 363 24.78 6.21 12.58
N CYS A 364 24.55 7.49 12.88
CA CYS A 364 23.26 8.15 12.76
C CYS A 364 23.31 9.11 11.57
N GLU A 365 22.16 9.38 10.95
CA GLU A 365 22.06 10.38 9.88
C GLU A 365 22.19 11.79 10.47
N ASP A 366 22.95 12.65 9.78
CA ASP A 366 23.07 14.05 10.18
C ASP A 366 21.76 14.79 9.90
N PRO A 367 21.24 15.58 10.87
CA PRO A 367 19.96 16.25 10.73
C PRO A 367 20.05 17.34 9.66
N LYS A 368 19.07 17.36 8.75
CA LYS A 368 18.91 18.42 7.73
C LYS A 368 18.30 19.71 8.30
N ASP A 369 17.61 19.63 9.45
CA ASP A 369 16.91 20.73 10.11
C ASP A 369 17.21 20.71 11.62
N GLU A 370 17.40 21.88 12.23
CA GLU A 370 17.61 22.05 13.67
C GLU A 370 16.42 21.57 14.52
N ARG A 371 15.22 21.51 13.95
CA ARG A 371 14.02 20.96 14.62
C ARG A 371 14.11 19.46 14.93
N LEU A 372 15.02 18.75 14.27
CA LEU A 372 15.25 17.32 14.48
C LEU A 372 16.27 17.05 15.62
N MET A 373 16.91 18.10 16.15
CA MET A 373 17.73 17.99 17.36
C MET A 373 16.87 17.58 18.55
N VAL A 374 17.51 17.13 19.63
CA VAL A 374 16.79 16.73 20.85
C VAL A 374 17.41 17.37 22.08
N CYS A 375 16.56 17.87 22.97
CA CYS A 375 16.96 18.34 24.29
C CYS A 375 16.56 17.33 25.35
N THR A 376 17.48 17.01 26.26
CA THR A 376 17.24 16.09 27.38
C THR A 376 16.89 16.83 28.67
N LYS A 377 16.38 16.09 29.67
CA LYS A 377 16.05 16.67 30.99
C LYS A 377 17.28 17.20 31.73
N ALA A 378 18.46 16.65 31.46
CA ALA A 378 19.73 17.20 31.96
C ALA A 378 20.21 18.45 31.20
N ASN A 379 19.39 19.03 30.31
CA ASN A 379 19.71 20.21 29.51
C ASN A 379 20.90 19.99 28.56
N HIS A 380 20.97 18.80 27.95
CA HIS A 380 21.94 18.46 26.92
C HIS A 380 21.27 18.37 25.56
N THR A 381 21.89 18.98 24.55
CA THR A 381 21.44 18.89 23.15
C THR A 381 22.21 17.79 22.43
N TYR A 382 21.47 16.94 21.73
CA TYR A 382 21.99 15.98 20.75
C TYR A 382 21.46 16.34 19.36
N THR A 383 22.19 15.95 18.32
CA THR A 383 21.87 16.28 16.93
C THR A 383 20.61 15.58 16.43
N THR A 384 20.36 14.35 16.89
CA THR A 384 19.16 13.55 16.60
C THR A 384 18.78 12.70 17.82
N ASP A 385 17.57 12.17 17.81
CA ASP A 385 17.14 11.15 18.78
C ASP A 385 17.96 9.86 18.65
N CYS A 386 18.36 9.49 17.43
CA CYS A 386 19.29 8.39 17.16
C CYS A 386 20.60 8.54 17.95
N GLU A 387 21.23 9.72 17.92
CA GLU A 387 22.50 9.96 18.62
C GLU A 387 22.35 9.81 20.15
N PHE A 388 21.22 10.29 20.69
CA PHE A 388 20.92 10.12 22.12
C PHE A 388 20.82 8.63 22.51
N TYR A 389 20.05 7.84 21.78
CA TYR A 389 19.90 6.41 22.07
C TYR A 389 21.18 5.61 21.78
N GLN A 390 21.94 5.99 20.76
CA GLN A 390 23.27 5.44 20.48
C GLN A 390 24.21 5.66 21.67
N MET A 391 24.24 6.88 22.24
CA MET A 391 25.01 7.19 23.44
C MET A 391 24.58 6.34 24.64
N GLN A 392 23.28 6.16 24.85
CA GLN A 392 22.76 5.26 25.88
C GLN A 392 23.24 3.82 25.68
N CYS A 393 23.25 3.33 24.44
CA CYS A 393 23.72 1.99 24.13
C CYS A 393 25.22 1.82 24.45
N TRP A 394 26.07 2.75 24.02
CA TRP A 394 27.51 2.72 24.30
C TRP A 394 27.80 2.72 25.81
N CYS A 395 27.09 3.57 26.56
CA CYS A 395 27.27 3.65 28.00
C CYS A 395 26.78 2.39 28.73
N ARG A 396 25.73 1.73 28.23
CA ARG A 396 25.23 0.46 28.81
C ARG A 396 26.22 -0.68 28.61
N ARG A 397 26.91 -0.72 27.47
CA ARG A 397 27.95 -1.72 27.16
C ARG A 397 29.33 -1.37 27.71
N ASN A 398 29.46 -0.20 28.36
CA ASN A 398 30.73 0.34 28.85
C ASN A 398 31.80 0.40 27.73
N ASP A 399 31.36 0.79 26.52
CA ASP A 399 32.21 1.02 25.35
C ASP A 399 33.05 2.30 25.56
N GLU A 400 34.25 2.34 24.99
CA GLU A 400 35.16 3.49 25.10
C GLU A 400 34.57 4.78 24.50
N ARG A 401 33.62 4.63 23.56
CA ARG A 401 32.90 5.73 22.91
C ARG A 401 31.85 6.40 23.80
N CYS A 402 31.55 5.86 24.99
CA CYS A 402 30.65 6.51 25.94
C CYS A 402 31.29 7.78 26.51
N THR A 403 30.87 8.95 26.01
CA THR A 403 31.38 10.24 26.50
C THR A 403 30.64 10.75 27.73
N ARG A 404 29.37 10.36 27.93
CA ARG A 404 28.49 10.87 29.01
C ARG A 404 27.70 9.75 29.68
N ARG A 405 28.10 9.35 30.89
CA ARG A 405 27.41 8.27 31.64
C ARG A 405 26.04 8.69 32.16
N GLU A 406 25.79 9.98 32.32
CA GLU A 406 24.51 10.55 32.74
C GLU A 406 23.37 10.21 31.77
N ALA A 407 23.70 9.98 30.49
CA ALA A 407 22.73 9.61 29.46
C ALA A 407 21.93 8.34 29.82
N LEU A 408 22.49 7.41 30.62
CA LEU A 408 21.82 6.17 31.03
C LEU A 408 20.54 6.40 31.84
N THR A 409 20.50 7.47 32.62
CA THR A 409 19.36 7.82 33.48
C THR A 409 18.54 8.99 32.92
N ASP A 410 19.03 9.61 31.85
CA ASP A 410 18.39 10.77 31.24
C ASP A 410 17.30 10.34 30.24
N SER A 411 16.43 11.27 29.89
CA SER A 411 15.37 11.06 28.90
C SER A 411 15.18 12.31 28.06
N ILE A 412 14.72 12.13 26.83
CA ILE A 412 14.40 13.25 25.93
C ILE A 412 13.23 14.03 26.53
N ASP A 413 13.43 15.34 26.67
CA ASP A 413 12.44 16.28 27.18
C ASP A 413 11.58 16.87 26.05
N TYR A 414 12.22 17.32 24.96
CA TYR A 414 11.54 17.81 23.77
C TYR A 414 12.43 17.76 22.51
N PHE A 415 11.78 17.88 21.34
CA PHE A 415 12.44 18.01 20.05
C PHE A 415 12.82 19.48 19.78
N GLY A 416 14.07 19.70 19.39
CA GLY A 416 14.72 20.99 19.20
C GLY A 416 15.99 21.15 20.05
N ARG A 417 16.73 22.24 19.81
CA ARG A 417 17.88 22.63 20.65
C ARG A 417 17.41 22.98 22.06
N CYS A 418 18.23 22.67 23.07
CA CYS A 418 17.96 23.11 24.43
C CYS A 418 17.89 24.64 24.53
N GLN A 419 16.76 25.12 25.03
CA GLN A 419 16.44 26.51 25.30
C GLN A 419 15.64 26.65 26.60
N HIS A 420 15.60 27.86 27.14
CA HIS A 420 14.83 28.17 28.34
C HIS A 420 13.34 28.34 27.99
N LEU A 421 12.54 27.32 28.29
CA LEU A 421 11.08 27.40 28.25
C LEU A 421 10.61 28.12 29.51
N GLY A 422 9.80 29.18 29.38
CA GLY A 422 9.27 29.92 30.53
C GLY A 422 8.51 29.02 31.51
N ILE A 423 8.34 29.46 32.76
CA ILE A 423 7.51 28.76 33.73
C ILE A 423 6.04 28.96 33.34
N CYS A 424 5.25 27.88 33.35
CA CYS A 424 3.81 27.98 33.13
C CYS A 424 3.16 28.70 34.32
N THR A 425 2.60 29.88 34.08
CA THR A 425 1.88 30.62 35.12
C THR A 425 0.50 30.03 35.34
N GLU A 426 -0.08 30.25 36.53
CA GLU A 426 -1.42 29.76 36.87
C GLU A 426 -2.49 30.24 35.87
N PHE A 427 -2.39 31.49 35.42
CA PHE A 427 -3.29 32.05 34.41
C PHE A 427 -3.14 31.35 33.04
N GLU A 428 -1.90 31.08 32.60
CA GLU A 428 -1.67 30.37 31.34
C GLU A 428 -2.22 28.93 31.40
N LEU A 429 -2.08 28.29 32.57
CA LEU A 429 -2.58 26.94 32.83
C LEU A 429 -4.11 26.89 32.80
N GLU A 430 -4.80 27.89 33.35
CA GLU A 430 -6.27 27.96 33.33
C GLU A 430 -6.83 28.10 31.89
N VAL A 431 -6.13 28.84 31.03
CA VAL A 431 -6.55 29.09 29.63
C VAL A 431 -6.11 27.96 28.69
N PHE A 432 -5.08 27.20 29.06
CA PHE A 432 -4.48 26.16 28.24
C PHE A 432 -5.46 25.10 27.71
N PRO A 433 -6.37 24.50 28.51
CA PRO A 433 -7.28 23.45 28.04
C PRO A 433 -8.12 23.90 26.85
N LYS A 434 -8.67 25.12 26.90
CA LYS A 434 -9.50 25.68 25.81
C LYS A 434 -8.71 25.89 24.52
N ARG A 435 -7.44 26.30 24.63
CA ARG A 435 -6.55 26.45 23.47
C ARG A 435 -6.20 25.09 22.88
N MET A 436 -5.85 24.13 23.73
CA MET A 436 -5.51 22.77 23.34
C MET A 436 -6.68 22.10 22.60
N THR A 437 -7.90 22.15 23.14
CA THR A 437 -9.05 21.53 22.49
C THR A 437 -9.39 22.17 21.14
N THR A 438 -9.35 23.50 21.06
CA THR A 438 -9.55 24.22 19.80
C THR A 438 -8.47 23.85 18.78
N TRP A 439 -7.21 23.79 19.21
CA TRP A 439 -6.08 23.41 18.37
C TRP A 439 -6.18 21.97 17.86
N LEU A 440 -6.54 21.00 18.73
CA LEU A 440 -6.82 19.62 18.31
C LEU A 440 -7.94 19.57 17.27
N GLY A 441 -8.98 20.39 17.44
CA GLY A 441 -10.05 20.54 16.45
C GLY A 441 -9.54 20.98 15.08
N GLU A 442 -8.63 21.96 15.02
CA GLU A 442 -8.01 22.41 13.78
C GLU A 442 -7.06 21.36 13.18
N ILE A 443 -6.33 20.59 14.01
CA ILE A 443 -5.49 19.49 13.53
C ILE A 443 -6.33 18.40 12.90
N LEU A 444 -7.39 17.95 13.58
CA LEU A 444 -8.29 16.92 13.06
C LEU A 444 -8.87 17.35 11.71
N ASP A 445 -9.26 18.62 11.58
CA ASP A 445 -9.73 19.20 10.33
C ASP A 445 -8.64 19.20 9.24
N ALA A 446 -7.44 19.63 9.57
CA ALA A 446 -6.31 19.68 8.65
C ALA A 446 -5.88 18.28 8.15
N LEU A 447 -5.86 17.28 9.04
CA LEU A 447 -5.58 15.88 8.70
C LEU A 447 -6.62 15.33 7.73
N PHE A 448 -7.90 15.62 7.97
CA PHE A 448 -8.98 15.24 7.06
C PHE A 448 -8.87 15.93 5.69
N VAL A 449 -8.51 17.23 5.63
CA VAL A 449 -8.28 17.93 4.35
C VAL A 449 -7.12 17.33 3.56
N ARG A 450 -6.02 16.99 4.25
CA ARG A 450 -4.83 16.37 3.63
C ARG A 450 -5.03 14.92 3.26
N LYS A 451 -6.10 14.28 3.78
CA LYS A 451 -6.41 12.85 3.66
C LYS A 451 -5.38 11.96 4.37
N ASP A 452 -4.83 12.45 5.48
CA ASP A 452 -3.87 11.75 6.34
C ASP A 452 -4.55 11.09 7.56
N LEU A 453 -5.89 11.18 7.66
CA LEU A 453 -6.66 10.63 8.77
C LEU A 453 -7.15 9.20 8.46
N ASP A 454 -7.16 8.32 9.47
CA ASP A 454 -7.76 6.99 9.35
C ASP A 454 -9.27 7.08 9.06
N ALA A 455 -9.74 6.23 8.16
CA ALA A 455 -11.15 6.09 7.78
C ALA A 455 -12.08 5.89 8.98
N LYS A 456 -11.60 5.24 10.07
CA LYS A 456 -12.37 5.07 11.32
C LYS A 456 -12.83 6.41 11.90
N TYR A 457 -12.03 7.48 11.77
CA TYR A 457 -12.29 8.77 12.40
C TYR A 457 -12.98 9.78 11.45
N GLU A 458 -13.23 9.42 10.19
CA GLU A 458 -13.90 10.32 9.24
C GLU A 458 -15.29 10.76 9.73
N VAL A 459 -16.02 9.86 10.39
CA VAL A 459 -17.33 10.15 10.99
C VAL A 459 -17.19 11.27 12.03
N LEU A 460 -16.20 11.16 12.92
CA LEU A 460 -15.92 12.14 13.97
C LEU A 460 -15.64 13.53 13.38
N VAL A 461 -14.81 13.62 12.32
CA VAL A 461 -14.51 14.92 11.68
C VAL A 461 -15.73 15.49 10.98
N SER A 462 -16.50 14.65 10.30
CA SER A 462 -17.69 15.08 9.57
C SER A 462 -18.72 15.71 10.50
N GLU A 463 -18.87 15.16 11.71
CA GLU A 463 -19.72 15.69 12.77
C GLU A 463 -19.15 16.97 13.38
N ALA A 464 -17.85 17.00 13.68
CA ALA A 464 -17.16 18.19 14.19
C ALA A 464 -17.32 19.39 13.24
N ARG A 465 -17.17 19.18 11.92
CA ARG A 465 -17.38 20.19 10.89
C ARG A 465 -18.81 20.70 10.84
N LYS A 466 -19.80 19.80 10.92
CA LYS A 466 -21.22 20.18 10.96
C LYS A 466 -21.49 21.08 12.18
N MET A 467 -20.98 20.69 13.36
CA MET A 467 -21.10 21.48 14.58
C MET A 467 -20.40 22.85 14.47
N LYS A 468 -19.22 22.89 13.85
CA LYS A 468 -18.47 24.14 13.61
C LYS A 468 -19.25 25.08 12.69
N LEU A 469 -19.85 24.56 11.61
CA LEU A 469 -20.70 25.33 10.68
C LEU A 469 -22.01 25.82 11.32
N SER A 470 -22.60 25.05 12.24
CA SER A 470 -23.78 25.45 13.01
C SER A 470 -23.46 26.34 14.22
N ASN A 471 -22.21 26.77 14.38
CA ASN A 471 -21.72 27.58 15.51
C ASN A 471 -22.09 26.97 16.88
N THR A 472 -22.06 25.64 16.97
CA THR A 472 -22.37 24.90 18.19
C THR A 472 -21.18 24.93 19.14
N GLU A 473 -21.44 25.12 20.43
CA GLU A 473 -20.40 25.07 21.44
C GLU A 473 -19.72 23.69 21.48
N LYS A 474 -18.42 23.68 21.82
CA LYS A 474 -17.58 22.49 21.91
C LYS A 474 -17.56 21.60 20.65
N TRP A 475 -17.52 22.21 19.46
CA TRP A 475 -17.33 21.48 18.18
C TRP A 475 -16.05 20.62 18.14
N TRP A 476 -15.07 20.96 18.98
CA TRP A 476 -13.80 20.26 19.16
C TRP A 476 -13.89 18.94 19.94
N ARG A 477 -15.05 18.57 20.52
CA ARG A 477 -15.20 17.34 21.33
C ARG A 477 -14.66 16.12 20.60
N ASN A 478 -15.11 15.90 19.36
CA ASN A 478 -14.71 14.77 18.54
C ASN A 478 -13.19 14.70 18.29
N ALA A 479 -12.48 15.83 18.30
CA ALA A 479 -11.02 15.87 18.20
C ALA A 479 -10.32 15.43 19.48
N VAL A 480 -10.87 15.80 20.64
CA VAL A 480 -10.37 15.32 21.94
C VAL A 480 -10.53 13.80 22.06
N LEU A 481 -11.62 13.26 21.51
CA LEU A 481 -11.87 11.83 21.50
C LEU A 481 -10.90 11.08 20.58
N TRP A 482 -10.72 11.61 19.36
CA TRP A 482 -9.78 11.05 18.39
C TRP A 482 -8.36 11.02 18.95
N GLU A 483 -7.87 12.13 19.52
CA GLU A 483 -6.51 12.22 20.04
C GLU A 483 -6.26 11.19 21.16
N PHE A 484 -7.23 10.99 22.06
CA PHE A 484 -7.12 9.96 23.09
C PHE A 484 -6.98 8.55 22.49
N CYS A 485 -7.82 8.20 21.50
CA CYS A 485 -7.73 6.89 20.86
C CYS A 485 -6.40 6.69 20.11
N GLU A 486 -5.81 7.74 19.55
CA GLU A 486 -4.51 7.66 18.87
C GLU A 486 -3.33 7.52 19.86
N LEU A 487 -3.46 8.10 21.05
CA LEU A 487 -2.47 8.00 22.12
C LEU A 487 -2.51 6.63 22.83
N ASP A 488 -3.71 6.09 23.08
CA ASP A 488 -3.91 4.77 23.71
C ASP A 488 -3.61 3.62 22.73
N ARG A 489 -2.32 3.27 22.60
CA ARG A 489 -1.86 2.18 21.73
C ARG A 489 -2.02 0.82 22.36
N THR A 490 -2.04 0.76 23.69
CA THR A 490 -2.24 -0.49 24.43
C THR A 490 -3.71 -0.90 24.50
N HIS A 491 -4.62 0.02 24.16
CA HIS A 491 -6.06 -0.14 24.25
C HIS A 491 -6.51 -0.51 25.68
N ASP A 492 -5.80 0.01 26.69
CA ASP A 492 -6.11 -0.22 28.11
C ASP A 492 -7.01 0.88 28.69
N ASN A 493 -7.47 1.81 27.85
CA ASN A 493 -8.34 2.94 28.18
C ASN A 493 -7.71 3.92 29.18
N SER A 494 -6.38 3.92 29.24
CA SER A 494 -5.53 4.87 29.92
C SER A 494 -4.33 5.22 29.03
N VAL A 495 -3.77 6.41 29.18
CA VAL A 495 -2.57 6.80 28.46
C VAL A 495 -1.44 6.96 29.46
N ASN A 496 -0.37 6.18 29.29
CA ASN A 496 0.80 6.24 30.15
C ASN A 496 1.84 7.27 29.68
N ASN A 497 2.86 7.53 30.50
CA ASN A 497 3.93 8.47 30.18
C ASN A 497 4.74 8.13 28.92
N GLU A 498 4.87 6.85 28.54
CA GLU A 498 5.58 6.45 27.32
C GLU A 498 4.76 6.75 26.06
N GLU A 499 3.45 6.54 26.12
CA GLU A 499 2.50 6.88 25.05
C GLU A 499 2.40 8.40 24.83
N LEU A 500 2.37 9.17 25.93
CA LEU A 500 2.38 10.64 25.88
C LEU A 500 3.72 11.23 25.41
N ALA A 501 4.81 10.50 25.56
CA ALA A 501 6.15 11.06 25.40
C ALA A 501 6.35 11.73 24.03
N ARG A 502 5.92 11.10 22.94
CA ARG A 502 6.10 11.67 21.58
C ARG A 502 5.27 12.93 21.37
N PHE A 503 4.02 12.92 21.85
CA PHE A 503 3.10 14.05 21.76
C PHE A 503 3.66 15.25 22.52
N VAL A 504 4.02 15.04 23.79
CA VAL A 504 4.59 16.09 24.66
C VAL A 504 5.90 16.63 24.10
N ARG A 505 6.83 15.76 23.70
CA ARG A 505 8.15 16.17 23.17
C ARG A 505 8.04 17.05 21.93
N SER A 506 7.01 16.84 21.10
CA SER A 506 6.80 17.60 19.86
C SER A 506 6.23 18.99 20.10
N LEU A 507 5.48 19.18 21.18
CA LEU A 507 4.69 20.39 21.42
C LEU A 507 5.23 21.26 22.54
N LYS A 508 6.01 20.70 23.46
CA LYS A 508 6.51 21.38 24.66
C LYS A 508 7.28 22.68 24.37
N VAL A 509 7.94 22.77 23.21
CA VAL A 509 8.62 24.00 22.76
C VAL A 509 7.64 25.10 22.38
N LEU A 510 6.51 24.74 21.77
CA LEU A 510 5.48 25.67 21.33
C LEU A 510 4.54 26.06 22.49
N GLU A 511 4.27 25.12 23.39
CA GLU A 511 3.37 25.26 24.52
C GLU A 511 4.02 24.67 25.78
N HIS A 512 4.70 25.54 26.56
CA HIS A 512 5.42 25.14 27.77
C HIS A 512 4.51 24.60 28.89
N CYS A 513 3.22 24.91 28.85
CA CYS A 513 2.21 24.48 29.82
C CYS A 513 1.71 23.04 29.63
N ILE A 514 2.06 22.37 28.52
CA ILE A 514 1.53 21.03 28.22
C ILE A 514 1.86 19.99 29.31
N GLN A 515 3.10 19.97 29.80
CA GLN A 515 3.51 19.00 30.83
C GLN A 515 2.90 19.33 32.20
N PRO A 516 2.95 20.58 32.71
CA PRO A 516 2.22 20.94 33.93
C PRO A 516 0.73 20.63 33.88
N PHE A 517 0.09 20.83 32.73
CA PHE A 517 -1.32 20.51 32.53
C PHE A 517 -1.60 19.01 32.61
N LEU A 518 -0.84 18.18 31.89
CA LEU A 518 -1.04 16.73 31.92
C LEU A 518 -0.80 16.16 33.33
N ASN A 519 0.19 16.69 34.06
CA ASN A 519 0.43 16.33 35.46
C ASN A 519 -0.73 16.74 36.38
N HIS A 520 -1.46 17.81 36.05
CA HIS A 520 -2.65 18.23 36.79
C HIS A 520 -3.87 17.36 36.47
N CYS A 521 -3.90 16.73 35.29
CA CYS A 521 -4.99 15.86 34.86
C CYS A 521 -4.95 14.46 35.46
N ASP A 522 -3.77 13.99 35.89
CA ASP A 522 -3.60 12.80 36.72
C ASP A 522 -4.11 13.11 38.14
N MET A 523 -5.42 12.88 38.37
CA MET A 523 -6.09 13.27 39.61
C MET A 523 -5.84 12.26 40.73
N ASP A 524 -5.65 10.99 40.39
CA ASP A 524 -5.36 9.92 41.35
C ASP A 524 -3.85 9.67 41.58
N ASN A 525 -2.99 10.37 40.83
CA ASN A 525 -1.52 10.31 40.88
C ASN A 525 -0.95 8.91 40.59
N ASP A 526 -1.59 8.17 39.68
CA ASP A 526 -1.14 6.84 39.28
C ASP A 526 -0.09 6.87 38.15
N ASN A 527 0.29 8.07 37.68
CA ASN A 527 1.19 8.32 36.54
C ASN A 527 0.64 7.87 35.18
N LYS A 528 -0.68 7.71 35.08
CA LYS A 528 -1.43 7.52 33.85
C LYS A 528 -2.56 8.55 33.79
N ILE A 529 -3.15 8.69 32.61
CA ILE A 529 -4.34 9.52 32.43
C ILE A 529 -5.43 8.62 31.88
N SER A 530 -6.44 8.34 32.70
CA SER A 530 -7.62 7.58 32.28
C SER A 530 -8.48 8.40 31.30
N SER A 531 -9.31 7.71 30.51
CA SER A 531 -10.31 8.38 29.65
C SER A 531 -11.24 9.34 30.39
N ASP A 532 -11.57 9.05 31.66
CA ASP A 532 -12.40 9.92 32.51
C ASP A 532 -11.64 11.18 32.93
N GLU A 533 -10.37 11.04 33.31
CA GLU A 533 -9.50 12.16 33.67
C GLU A 533 -9.24 13.06 32.46
N TRP A 534 -8.87 12.48 31.32
CA TRP A 534 -8.68 13.18 30.06
C TRP A 534 -9.93 13.99 29.67
N GLY A 535 -11.09 13.34 29.70
CA GLY A 535 -12.36 13.97 29.37
C GLY A 535 -12.72 15.09 30.34
N THR A 536 -12.55 14.87 31.64
CA THR A 536 -12.84 15.87 32.67
C THR A 536 -11.95 17.09 32.53
N CYS A 537 -10.65 16.89 32.32
CA CYS A 537 -9.68 17.96 32.17
C CYS A 537 -9.92 18.84 30.94
N LEU A 538 -10.36 18.24 29.84
CA LEU A 538 -10.62 18.94 28.58
C LEU A 538 -12.08 19.40 28.44
N GLY A 539 -12.94 19.15 29.43
CA GLY A 539 -14.31 19.66 29.49
C GLY A 539 -15.33 18.88 28.66
N LEU A 540 -15.13 17.57 28.47
CA LEU A 540 -16.11 16.65 27.90
C LEU A 540 -17.30 16.44 28.85
N ASP A 541 -18.48 16.22 28.28
CA ASP A 541 -19.68 15.90 29.06
C ASP A 541 -19.71 14.39 29.40
N LYS A 542 -20.56 13.99 30.36
CA LYS A 542 -20.65 12.58 30.78
C LYS A 542 -20.98 11.62 29.64
N ASP A 543 -21.85 12.04 28.73
CA ASP A 543 -22.24 11.24 27.58
C ASP A 543 -21.07 11.07 26.59
N ASP A 544 -20.27 12.12 26.39
CA ASP A 544 -19.07 12.09 25.55
C ASP A 544 -18.02 11.12 26.12
N MET A 545 -17.85 11.10 27.44
CA MET A 545 -16.91 10.18 28.11
C MET A 545 -17.34 8.72 28.00
N VAL A 546 -18.65 8.43 28.07
CA VAL A 546 -19.17 7.07 27.83
C VAL A 546 -18.94 6.65 26.37
N PHE A 547 -19.15 7.57 25.42
CA PHE A 547 -18.88 7.31 24.02
C PHE A 547 -17.39 7.09 23.75
N LEU A 548 -16.49 7.89 24.35
CA LEU A 548 -15.04 7.75 24.25
C LEU A 548 -14.57 6.32 24.59
N LYS A 549 -14.98 5.82 25.77
CA LYS A 549 -14.62 4.47 26.23
C LYS A 549 -15.04 3.39 25.25
N THR A 550 -16.23 3.53 24.68
CA THR A 550 -16.78 2.55 23.74
C THR A 550 -16.10 2.64 22.37
N PHE A 551 -15.78 3.85 21.91
CA PHE A 551 -15.24 4.12 20.58
C PHE A 551 -13.75 3.75 20.45
N CYS A 552 -12.94 3.93 21.49
CA CYS A 552 -11.53 3.53 21.46
C CYS A 552 -11.30 2.02 21.70
N SER A 553 -12.28 1.31 22.29
CA SER A 553 -12.19 -0.13 22.57
C SER A 553 -12.42 -1.04 21.34
N HIS A 554 -12.86 -0.46 20.21
CA HIS A 554 -13.15 -1.14 18.93
C HIS A 554 -12.22 -0.64 17.84
#